data_AF-A0A9X1SAX2-F1
#
_entry.id   AF-A0A9X1SAX2-F1
#
_cell.length_a   1.000
_cell.length_b   1.000
_cell.length_c   1.000
_cell.angle_alpha   90.00
_cell.angle_beta   90.00
_cell.angle_gamma   90.00
#
_symmetry.space_group_name_H-M   'P 1'
#
loop_
_entity.id
_entity.type
_entity.pdbx_description
1 polymer ?
#
loop_
_entity_poly.entity_id
_entity_poly.type
_entity_poly.pdbx_seq_one_letter_code
_entity_poly.pdbx_strand_id
1 'polypeptide(L)'
;MKFDMGSSTLGTLTQQTGHSNEDLGQLVRNLMEAVTPLQGKFNGQGRVRFDEFKARTDEIANELNSSLSAILMGQSEMDRSFQMGDQESADNAAQQQGAASFDAARFGSSR
;
A
#
# COMPACT_ATOMS: atom_id res chain seq x y z
N MET A 1 -9.19 -15.50 13.86
CA MET A 1 -10.22 -14.43 13.74
C MET A 1 -9.61 -13.03 13.75
N LYS A 2 -8.87 -12.57 14.77
CA LYS A 2 -8.32 -11.19 14.79
C LYS A 2 -7.19 -10.95 13.76
N PHE A 3 -6.34 -11.95 13.54
CA PHE A 3 -5.24 -11.85 12.56
C PHE A 3 -5.71 -11.96 11.11
N ASP A 4 -6.60 -12.92 10.84
CA ASP A 4 -7.31 -13.08 9.56
C ASP A 4 -8.04 -11.80 9.11
N MET A 5 -8.67 -11.10 10.07
CA MET A 5 -9.34 -9.81 9.82
C MET A 5 -8.35 -8.70 9.45
N GLY A 6 -7.12 -8.74 9.98
CA GLY A 6 -6.03 -7.82 9.63
C GLY A 6 -5.53 -8.00 8.20
N SER A 7 -5.27 -9.25 7.79
CA SER A 7 -4.87 -9.60 6.42
C SER A 7 -5.94 -9.18 5.40
N SER A 8 -7.21 -9.51 5.66
CA SER A 8 -8.33 -9.10 4.79
C SER A 8 -8.49 -7.57 4.69
N THR A 9 -8.29 -6.85 5.80
CA THR A 9 -8.35 -5.38 5.81
C THR A 9 -7.21 -4.76 5.03
N LEU A 10 -5.98 -5.26 5.19
CA LEU A 10 -4.80 -4.80 4.43
C LEU A 10 -4.94 -5.08 2.94
N GLY A 11 -5.45 -6.25 2.56
CA GLY A 11 -5.75 -6.58 1.16
C GLY A 11 -6.77 -5.60 0.56
N THR A 12 -7.85 -5.30 1.30
CA THR A 12 -8.87 -4.33 0.87
C THR A 12 -8.29 -2.92 0.70
N LEU A 13 -7.49 -2.45 1.67
CA LEU A 13 -6.83 -1.15 1.61
C LEU A 13 -5.86 -1.05 0.43
N THR A 14 -5.09 -2.11 0.18
CA THR A 14 -4.16 -2.18 -0.96
C THR A 14 -4.91 -2.06 -2.28
N GLN A 15 -6.02 -2.78 -2.41
CA GLN A 15 -6.84 -2.77 -3.62
C GLN A 15 -7.53 -1.40 -3.84
N GLN A 16 -8.08 -0.80 -2.79
CA GLN A 16 -8.68 0.54 -2.84
C GLN A 16 -7.65 1.64 -3.17
N THR A 17 -6.45 1.53 -2.58
CA THR A 17 -5.33 2.42 -2.89
C THR A 17 -4.95 2.26 -4.36
N GLY A 18 -4.76 1.03 -4.83
CA GLY A 18 -4.48 0.74 -6.25
C GLY A 18 -5.50 1.36 -7.22
N HIS A 19 -6.80 1.19 -6.96
CA HIS A 19 -7.85 1.77 -7.80
C HIS A 19 -7.84 3.31 -7.79
N SER A 20 -7.75 3.89 -6.60
CA SER A 20 -7.68 5.36 -6.45
C SER A 20 -6.46 5.95 -7.17
N ASN A 21 -5.37 5.18 -7.27
CA ASN A 21 -4.15 5.56 -7.97
C ASN A 21 -4.34 5.60 -9.48
N GLU A 22 -4.97 4.56 -10.04
CA GLU A 22 -5.30 4.49 -11.46
C GLU A 22 -6.22 5.65 -11.88
N ASP A 23 -7.24 5.91 -11.07
CA ASP A 23 -8.18 7.01 -11.28
C ASP A 23 -7.48 8.37 -11.26
N LEU A 24 -6.64 8.62 -10.25
CA LEU A 24 -5.96 9.91 -10.10
C LEU A 24 -4.94 10.13 -11.23
N GLY A 25 -4.19 9.10 -11.61
CA GLY A 25 -3.30 9.15 -12.78
C GLY A 25 -4.06 9.43 -14.07
N GLN A 26 -5.26 8.85 -14.22
CA GLN A 26 -6.12 9.13 -15.37
C GLN A 26 -6.64 10.56 -15.36
N LEU A 27 -7.05 11.10 -14.21
CA LEU A 27 -7.51 12.49 -14.10
C LEU A 27 -6.42 13.49 -14.49
N VAL A 28 -5.17 13.25 -14.08
CA VAL A 28 -4.04 14.12 -14.46
C VAL A 28 -3.75 14.06 -15.95
N ARG A 29 -3.79 12.86 -16.57
CA ARG A 29 -3.68 12.71 -18.03
C ARG A 29 -4.80 13.44 -18.77
N ASN A 30 -6.04 13.26 -18.32
CA ASN A 30 -7.21 13.92 -18.90
C ASN A 30 -7.10 15.45 -18.80
N LEU A 31 -6.60 15.97 -17.67
CA LEU A 31 -6.33 17.40 -17.50
C LEU A 31 -5.32 17.90 -18.54
N MET A 32 -4.22 17.18 -18.71
CA MET A 32 -3.18 17.49 -19.70
C MET A 32 -3.71 17.49 -21.14
N GLU A 33 -4.49 16.47 -21.50
CA GLU A 33 -5.13 16.38 -22.82
C GLU A 33 -6.12 17.52 -23.05
N ALA A 34 -6.94 17.86 -22.04
CA ALA A 34 -7.93 18.91 -22.15
C ALA A 34 -7.30 20.31 -22.36
N VAL A 35 -6.11 20.55 -21.80
CA VAL A 35 -5.43 21.85 -21.94
C VAL A 35 -4.54 21.93 -23.18
N THR A 36 -4.10 20.81 -23.75
CA THR A 36 -3.18 20.78 -24.91
C THR A 36 -3.67 21.61 -26.11
N PRO A 37 -4.96 21.62 -26.49
CA PRO A 37 -5.48 22.47 -27.57
C PRO A 37 -5.42 23.98 -27.31
N LEU A 38 -5.16 24.40 -26.07
CA LEU A 38 -4.94 25.80 -25.71
C LEU A 38 -3.48 26.22 -25.94
N GLN A 39 -2.57 25.26 -26.11
CA GLN A 39 -1.18 25.53 -26.43
C GLN A 39 -1.09 26.23 -27.81
N GLY A 40 -0.44 27.39 -27.85
CA GLY A 40 -0.36 28.22 -29.05
C GLY A 40 -1.55 29.15 -29.29
N LYS A 41 -2.63 29.06 -28.50
CA LYS A 41 -3.67 30.11 -28.45
C LYS A 41 -3.25 31.28 -27.57
N PHE A 42 -2.30 31.07 -26.67
CA PHE A 42 -1.73 32.11 -25.82
C PHE A 42 -0.47 32.73 -26.43
N ASN A 43 -0.33 34.05 -26.27
CA ASN A 43 0.84 34.82 -26.71
C ASN A 43 1.44 35.61 -25.52
N GLY A 44 2.73 35.96 -25.61
CA GLY A 44 3.43 36.72 -24.57
C GLY A 44 3.35 36.06 -23.20
N GLN A 45 3.00 36.84 -22.17
CA GLN A 45 2.88 36.37 -20.78
C GLN A 45 1.88 35.22 -20.61
N GLY A 46 0.82 35.16 -21.43
CA GLY A 46 -0.16 34.07 -21.36
C GLY A 46 0.46 32.71 -21.72
N ARG A 47 1.38 32.69 -22.69
CA ARG A 47 2.11 31.48 -23.07
C ARG A 47 3.03 31.02 -21.95
N VAL A 48 3.76 31.95 -21.33
CA VAL A 48 4.64 31.65 -20.20
C VAL A 48 3.84 31.02 -19.05
N ARG A 49 2.69 31.60 -18.68
CA ARG A 49 1.82 31.03 -17.63
C ARG A 49 1.26 29.65 -17.99
N PHE A 50 0.93 29.43 -19.26
CA PHE A 50 0.45 28.13 -19.72
C PHE A 50 1.57 27.06 -19.66
N ASP A 51 2.77 27.42 -20.11
CA ASP A 51 3.94 26.52 -20.05
C ASP A 51 4.30 26.19 -18.58
N GLU A 52 4.23 27.17 -17.67
CA GLU A 52 4.37 26.96 -16.22
C GLU A 52 3.29 26.03 -15.64
N PHE A 53 2.02 26.22 -16.03
CA PHE A 53 0.92 25.36 -15.60
C PHE A 53 1.13 23.92 -16.04
N LYS A 54 1.55 23.72 -17.29
CA LYS A 54 1.87 22.41 -17.85
C LYS A 54 3.00 21.73 -17.08
N ALA A 55 4.11 22.44 -16.87
CA ALA A 55 5.27 21.93 -16.14
C ALA A 55 4.90 21.50 -14.71
N ARG A 56 4.11 22.33 -13.99
CA ARG A 56 3.63 21.98 -12.64
C ARG A 56 2.70 20.77 -12.65
N THR A 57 1.86 20.65 -13.66
CA THR A 57 0.96 19.49 -13.80
C THR A 57 1.76 18.21 -14.01
N ASP A 58 2.79 18.25 -14.87
CA ASP A 58 3.69 17.12 -15.11
C ASP A 58 4.49 16.76 -13.84
N GLU A 59 4.98 17.77 -13.09
CA GLU A 59 5.65 17.54 -11.80
C GLU A 59 4.74 16.87 -10.78
N ILE A 60 3.51 17.37 -10.59
CA ILE A 60 2.53 16.78 -9.67
C ILE A 60 2.18 15.35 -10.11
N ALA A 61 2.06 15.09 -11.41
CA ALA A 61 1.82 13.74 -11.94
C ALA A 61 2.92 12.77 -11.51
N ASN A 62 4.17 13.20 -11.65
CA ASN A 62 5.34 12.38 -11.32
C ASN A 62 5.49 12.17 -9.82
N GLU A 63 5.34 13.23 -9.02
CA GLU A 63 5.42 13.16 -7.55
C GLU A 63 4.31 12.28 -6.98
N LEU A 64 3.11 12.40 -7.54
CA LEU A 64 2.01 11.53 -7.19
C LEU A 64 2.36 10.07 -7.51
N ASN A 65 2.76 9.76 -8.74
CA ASN A 65 3.13 8.39 -9.12
C ASN A 65 4.24 7.80 -8.20
N SER A 66 5.24 8.60 -7.85
CA SER A 66 6.30 8.20 -6.91
C SER A 66 5.76 7.92 -5.50
N SER A 67 4.96 8.83 -4.96
CA SER A 67 4.36 8.69 -3.62
C SER A 67 3.46 7.47 -3.54
N LEU A 68 2.70 7.20 -4.61
CA LEU A 68 1.82 6.05 -4.71
C LEU A 68 2.58 4.73 -4.80
N SER A 69 3.66 4.68 -5.58
CA SER A 69 4.56 3.52 -5.61
C SER A 69 5.14 3.22 -4.22
N ALA A 70 5.54 4.25 -3.47
CA ALA A 70 6.01 4.10 -2.11
C ALA A 70 4.94 3.55 -1.16
N ILE A 71 3.68 4.01 -1.28
CA ILE A 71 2.56 3.49 -0.47
C ILE A 71 2.30 2.01 -0.79
N LEU A 72 2.26 1.64 -2.08
CA LEU A 72 2.04 0.25 -2.49
C LEU A 72 3.16 -0.68 -2.00
N MET A 73 4.41 -0.24 -2.10
CA MET A 73 5.53 -0.99 -1.52
C MET A 73 5.39 -1.12 0.01
N GLY A 74 5.06 -0.03 0.70
CA GLY A 74 4.84 -0.06 2.16
C GLY A 74 3.71 -1.00 2.56
N GLN A 75 2.61 -1.03 1.81
CA GLN A 75 1.49 -1.95 2.04
C GLN A 75 1.89 -3.41 1.80
N SER A 76 2.65 -3.69 0.74
CA SER A 76 3.19 -5.03 0.46
C SER A 76 4.13 -5.51 1.57
N GLU A 77 5.00 -4.64 2.08
CA GLU A 77 5.92 -4.98 3.18
C GLU A 77 5.18 -5.17 4.50
N MET A 78 4.12 -4.40 4.76
CA MET A 78 3.25 -4.60 5.92
C MET A 78 2.53 -5.96 5.86
N ASP A 79 1.97 -6.33 4.71
CA ASP A 79 1.30 -7.63 4.53
C ASP A 79 2.30 -8.78 4.75
N ARG A 80 3.50 -8.68 4.15
CA ARG A 80 4.58 -9.65 4.37
C ARG A 80 4.98 -9.76 5.84
N SER A 81 5.18 -8.63 6.51
CA SER A 81 5.57 -8.58 7.92
C SER A 81 4.51 -9.22 8.81
N PHE A 82 3.24 -9.00 8.49
CA PHE A 82 2.12 -9.59 9.23
C PHE A 82 2.06 -11.10 9.06
N GLN A 83 2.21 -11.61 7.83
CA GLN A 83 2.24 -13.05 7.56
C GLN A 83 3.44 -13.74 8.23
N MET A 84 4.61 -13.12 8.15
CA MET A 84 5.82 -13.64 8.81
C MET A 84 5.66 -13.65 10.34
N GLY A 85 5.11 -12.60 10.93
CA GLY A 85 4.86 -12.54 12.37
C GLY A 85 3.83 -13.57 12.86
N ASP A 86 2.82 -13.87 12.04
CA ASP A 86 1.84 -14.92 12.36
C ASP A 86 2.50 -16.32 12.35
N GLN A 87 3.29 -16.61 11.32
CA GLN A 87 4.05 -17.86 11.22
C GLN A 87 5.03 -18.01 12.39
N GLU A 88 5.79 -16.96 12.71
CA GLU A 88 6.74 -16.96 13.83
C GLU A 88 6.02 -17.17 15.17
N SER A 89 4.85 -16.55 15.35
CA SER A 89 4.04 -16.72 16.57
C SER A 89 3.52 -18.16 16.69
N ALA A 90 3.08 -18.76 15.58
CA ALA A 90 2.63 -20.15 15.54
C ALA A 90 3.77 -21.13 15.84
N ASP A 91 4.96 -20.91 15.24
CA ASP A 91 6.14 -21.73 15.46
C ASP A 91 6.62 -21.63 16.92
N ASN A 92 6.67 -20.42 17.47
CA ASN A 92 7.01 -20.19 18.88
C ASN A 92 6.02 -20.86 19.83
N ALA A 93 4.71 -20.79 19.53
CA ALA A 93 3.69 -21.47 20.32
C ALA A 93 3.83 -23.00 20.25
N ALA A 94 4.06 -23.56 19.06
CA ALA A 94 4.27 -25.00 18.87
C ALA A 94 5.53 -25.50 19.60
N GLN A 95 6.62 -24.73 19.54
CA GLN A 95 7.85 -25.03 20.28
C GLN A 95 7.63 -25.00 21.80
N GLN A 96 6.95 -23.97 22.32
CA GLN A 96 6.64 -23.88 23.75
C GLN A 96 5.69 -24.99 24.21
N GLN A 97 4.70 -25.37 23.38
CA GLN A 97 3.84 -26.53 23.65
C GLN A 97 4.62 -27.83 23.67
N GLY A 98 5.55 -28.04 22.74
CA GLY A 98 6.41 -29.22 22.72
C GLY A 98 7.40 -29.27 23.89
N ALA A 99 7.87 -28.11 24.35
CA ALA A 99 8.74 -27.98 25.52
C ALA A 99 7.97 -28.07 26.86
N ALA A 100 6.64 -27.89 26.85
CA ALA A 100 5.81 -28.09 28.02
C ALA A 100 5.83 -29.58 28.40
N SER A 101 6.47 -29.90 29.53
CA SER A 101 6.49 -31.26 30.07
C SER A 101 5.11 -31.67 30.56
N PHE A 102 4.37 -32.45 29.76
CA PHE A 102 3.15 -33.15 30.18
C PHE A 102 3.43 -34.32 31.13
N ASP A 103 4.70 -34.70 31.32
CA ASP A 103 5.10 -35.82 32.18
C ASP A 103 4.81 -35.55 33.67
N ALA A 104 4.92 -34.29 34.10
CA ALA A 104 4.53 -33.87 35.45
C ALA A 104 3.00 -33.88 35.70
N ALA A 105 2.18 -34.08 34.65
CA ALA A 105 0.72 -34.13 34.71
C ALA A 105 0.15 -35.57 34.69
N ARG A 106 1.00 -36.61 34.81
CA ARG A 106 0.51 -37.98 35.03
C ARG A 106 -0.04 -38.11 36.46
N PHE A 107 -1.36 -37.99 36.61
CA PHE A 107 -2.11 -38.36 37.82
C PHE A 107 -2.14 -39.89 38.04
N GLY A 108 -0.98 -40.54 38.09
CA GLY A 108 -0.87 -42.00 38.07
C GLY A 108 0.41 -42.54 38.67
N SER A 109 0.83 -42.07 39.85
CA SER A 109 1.77 -42.82 40.70
C SER A 109 1.76 -42.32 42.14
N SER A 110 0.72 -42.67 42.89
CA SER A 110 0.79 -42.98 44.32
C SER A 110 -0.53 -43.62 44.74
N ARG A 111 -0.56 -44.95 44.68
CA ARG A 111 -1.41 -45.79 45.52
C ARG A 111 -0.53 -46.87 46.12
#